data_AF-A0A7S1AIF7-F1
#
_entry.id   AF-A0A7S1AIF7-F1
#
_cell.length_a   1.000
_cell.length_b   1.000
_cell.length_c   1.000
_cell.angle_alpha   90.00
_cell.angle_beta   90.00
_cell.angle_gamma   90.00
#
_symmetry.space_group_name_H-M   'P 1'
#
loop_
_entity.id
_entity.type
_entity.pdbx_description
1 polymer ?
#
loop_
_entity_poly.entity_id
_entity_poly.type
_entity_poly.pdbx_seq_one_letter_code
_entity_poly.pdbx_strand_id
1 'polypeptide(L)'
;VQVCAMRVSKDMRHCHIIIVCVASLWSLSVALPIDEVQDGKECEDYQIGDLLVWGDLQNGGNADAVQNELYDIRTVGATTFAFAAIRSDGTVIAWGDTEKGGFIDADGLSGIAGGVSSVVGTMTAFAAVTLAGGVVAWGNDMAGGDVGTDAGNLASGVLEVVATDYAFAALKDDGSVIAWGWAPGGGNTADVASELYSITDIVATHNAFAALRSDGAVKAWGSDSVGGDTSGVVGLDNNVRTIYASRKAFVAHTYSNTVVAWGDSDWGGD
;
A
#
# COMPACT_ATOMS: atom_id res chain seq x y z
N VAL A 1 2.55 20.01 1.35
CA VAL A 1 1.87 19.84 0.06
C VAL A 1 0.83 18.74 0.24
N GLN A 2 -0.45 19.07 0.05
CA GLN A 2 -1.56 18.13 0.22
C GLN A 2 -2.16 17.87 -1.17
N VAL A 3 -2.31 16.60 -1.51
CA VAL A 3 -2.93 16.17 -2.77
C VAL A 3 -4.00 15.15 -2.45
N CYS A 4 -5.16 15.27 -3.08
CA CYS A 4 -6.29 14.42 -2.79
C CYS A 4 -6.99 13.95 -4.07
N ALA A 5 -7.49 12.72 -4.03
CA ALA A 5 -8.37 12.15 -5.03
C ALA A 5 -9.66 11.66 -4.34
N MET A 6 -10.80 11.93 -4.97
CA MET A 6 -12.13 11.57 -4.46
C MET A 6 -12.88 10.76 -5.50
N ARG A 7 -13.33 9.56 -5.10
CA ARG A 7 -14.26 8.75 -5.89
C ARG A 7 -15.69 9.01 -5.46
N VAL A 8 -16.55 9.29 -6.43
CA VAL A 8 -18.00 9.42 -6.23
C VAL A 8 -18.67 8.04 -6.29
N SER A 9 -19.45 7.70 -5.26
CA SER A 9 -20.34 6.52 -5.25
C SER A 9 -21.76 6.96 -4.88
N LYS A 10 -22.80 6.28 -5.36
CA LYS A 10 -24.20 6.53 -4.96
C LYS A 10 -24.88 5.23 -4.55
N ASP A 11 -25.58 5.26 -3.40
CA ASP A 11 -26.71 4.39 -3.09
C ASP A 11 -28.00 5.19 -3.41
N MET A 12 -29.13 4.52 -3.62
CA MET A 12 -30.45 5.04 -4.02
C MET A 12 -30.96 6.28 -3.25
N ARG A 13 -30.28 6.73 -2.18
CA ARG A 13 -30.58 7.97 -1.44
C ARG A 13 -29.36 8.78 -0.95
N HIS A 14 -28.11 8.33 -1.13
CA HIS A 14 -26.93 9.02 -0.56
C HIS A 14 -25.68 8.87 -1.43
N CYS A 15 -24.91 9.96 -1.58
CA CYS A 15 -23.56 9.93 -2.15
C CYS A 15 -22.58 9.36 -1.10
N HIS A 16 -21.88 8.26 -1.42
CA HIS A 16 -20.78 7.70 -0.64
C HIS A 16 -19.44 8.19 -1.24
N ILE A 17 -18.50 8.55 -0.37
CA ILE A 17 -17.26 9.24 -0.77
C ILE A 17 -16.06 8.45 -0.25
N ILE A 18 -15.13 8.09 -1.14
CA ILE A 18 -13.79 7.64 -0.75
C ILE A 18 -12.83 8.78 -1.11
N ILE A 19 -12.21 9.38 -0.09
CA ILE A 19 -11.18 10.41 -0.25
C ILE A 19 -9.83 9.78 0.10
N VAL A 20 -8.91 9.78 -0.85
CA VAL A 20 -7.49 9.48 -0.62
C VAL A 20 -6.75 10.80 -0.63
N CYS A 21 -6.34 11.28 0.55
CA CYS A 21 -5.51 12.48 0.68
C CYS A 21 -4.12 12.09 1.15
N VAL A 22 -3.10 12.55 0.44
CA VAL A 22 -1.71 12.44 0.84
C VAL A 22 -1.23 13.82 1.29
N ALA A 23 -0.96 13.94 2.59
CA ALA A 23 -0.43 15.16 3.18
C ALA A 23 1.03 14.95 3.59
N SER A 24 1.92 15.86 3.20
CA SER A 24 3.25 15.92 3.78
C SER A 24 3.16 16.30 5.28
N LEU A 25 3.16 15.30 6.16
CA LEU A 25 3.45 15.34 7.61
C LEU A 25 2.78 16.39 8.55
N TRP A 26 1.95 17.32 8.08
CA TRP A 26 1.40 18.39 8.92
C TRP A 26 0.00 18.90 8.50
N SER A 27 -0.91 18.01 8.09
CA SER A 27 -2.27 18.46 7.72
C SER A 27 -3.35 17.52 8.24
N LEU A 28 -4.25 18.05 9.06
CA LEU A 28 -5.56 17.46 9.32
C LEU A 28 -6.32 17.46 7.99
N SER A 29 -6.68 16.28 7.47
CA SER A 29 -7.59 16.19 6.33
C SER A 29 -9.01 16.50 6.79
N VAL A 30 -9.53 17.69 6.45
CA VAL A 30 -10.96 17.96 6.51
C VAL A 30 -11.55 17.49 5.18
N ALA A 31 -12.43 16.48 5.22
CA ALA A 31 -13.31 16.19 4.09
C ALA A 31 -14.21 17.42 3.92
N LEU A 32 -13.98 18.22 2.89
CA LEU A 32 -14.92 19.29 2.55
C LEU A 32 -16.23 18.63 2.09
N PRO A 33 -17.38 19.03 2.63
CA PRO A 33 -18.66 18.63 2.06
C PRO A 33 -18.70 19.08 0.58
N ILE A 34 -19.33 18.25 -0.26
CA ILE A 34 -19.41 18.42 -1.72
C ILE A 34 -19.95 19.80 -2.15
N ASP A 35 -20.61 20.52 -1.25
CA ASP A 35 -21.22 21.83 -1.49
C ASP A 35 -20.21 22.92 -1.91
N GLU A 36 -18.88 22.67 -1.82
CA GLU A 36 -17.81 23.57 -2.29
C GLU A 36 -16.84 22.92 -3.31
N VAL A 37 -17.29 21.93 -4.09
CA VAL A 37 -16.44 21.35 -5.16
C VAL A 37 -16.41 22.26 -6.38
N GLN A 38 -15.20 22.44 -6.93
CA GLN A 38 -14.84 23.30 -8.07
C GLN A 38 -15.92 23.38 -9.16
N ASP A 39 -16.09 24.59 -9.70
CA ASP A 39 -16.96 24.91 -10.85
C ASP A 39 -18.48 24.91 -10.61
N GLY A 40 -18.94 24.84 -9.35
CA GLY A 40 -20.35 25.06 -9.01
C GLY A 40 -21.29 23.92 -9.46
N LYS A 41 -20.75 22.70 -9.57
CA LYS A 41 -21.51 21.48 -9.88
C LYS A 41 -21.98 20.79 -8.60
N GLU A 42 -23.19 20.24 -8.63
CA GLU A 42 -23.77 19.51 -7.50
C GLU A 42 -23.48 17.99 -7.60
N CYS A 43 -23.66 17.20 -6.52
CA CYS A 43 -23.44 15.73 -6.56
C CYS A 43 -24.25 15.03 -7.66
N GLU A 44 -25.36 15.63 -8.09
CA GLU A 44 -26.24 15.11 -9.14
C GLU A 44 -25.60 15.16 -10.53
N ASP A 45 -24.65 16.07 -10.75
CA ASP A 45 -23.94 16.25 -12.03
C ASP A 45 -22.86 15.18 -12.28
N TYR A 46 -22.45 14.45 -11.23
CA TYR A 46 -21.40 13.42 -11.31
C TYR A 46 -21.98 12.01 -11.46
N GLN A 47 -21.35 11.21 -12.32
CA GLN A 47 -21.64 9.80 -12.49
C GLN A 47 -20.97 8.96 -11.39
N ILE A 48 -21.57 7.81 -11.07
CA ILE A 48 -20.97 6.85 -10.14
C ILE A 48 -19.64 6.37 -10.75
N GLY A 49 -18.55 6.49 -10.01
CA GLY A 49 -17.21 6.10 -10.47
C GLY A 49 -16.34 7.24 -11.00
N ASP A 50 -16.88 8.46 -11.11
CA ASP A 50 -16.08 9.65 -11.43
C ASP A 50 -15.03 9.91 -10.35
N LEU A 51 -13.83 10.31 -10.78
CA LEU A 51 -12.74 10.74 -9.91
C LEU A 51 -12.51 12.26 -10.00
N LEU A 52 -12.55 12.91 -8.85
CA LEU A 52 -12.17 14.31 -8.68
C LEU A 52 -10.78 14.38 -8.06
N VAL A 53 -9.93 15.24 -8.60
CA VAL A 53 -8.53 15.35 -8.18
C VAL A 53 -8.21 16.82 -7.91
N TRP A 54 -7.56 17.11 -6.79
CA TRP A 54 -7.13 18.46 -6.44
C TRP A 54 -5.88 18.47 -5.58
N GLY A 55 -5.20 19.61 -5.54
CA GLY A 55 -3.99 19.84 -4.74
C GLY A 55 -2.83 20.32 -5.60
N ASP A 56 -1.63 19.88 -5.24
CA ASP A 56 -0.41 20.26 -5.97
C ASP A 56 -0.34 19.62 -7.36
N LEU A 57 -0.27 20.49 -8.37
CA LEU A 57 -0.37 20.11 -9.78
C LEU A 57 0.77 19.20 -10.24
N GLN A 58 1.97 19.29 -9.63
CA GLN A 58 3.12 18.47 -10.01
C GLN A 58 3.08 17.08 -9.37
N ASN A 59 2.35 16.95 -8.26
CA ASN A 59 2.35 15.77 -7.39
C ASN A 59 1.03 15.01 -7.43
N GLY A 60 0.35 15.04 -8.58
CA GLY A 60 -0.90 14.30 -8.83
C GLY A 60 -2.18 15.07 -8.54
N GLY A 61 -2.09 16.37 -8.21
CA GLY A 61 -3.25 17.25 -8.02
C GLY A 61 -3.84 17.79 -9.32
N ASN A 62 -3.23 17.45 -10.46
CA ASN A 62 -3.78 17.64 -11.80
C ASN A 62 -3.90 16.28 -12.49
N ALA A 63 -5.11 15.92 -12.93
CA ALA A 63 -5.40 14.72 -13.70
C ALA A 63 -5.93 15.03 -15.12
N ASP A 64 -5.83 16.26 -15.61
CA ASP A 64 -6.37 16.72 -16.90
C ASP A 64 -5.93 15.82 -18.07
N ALA A 65 -4.67 15.37 -18.05
CA ALA A 65 -4.08 14.51 -19.07
C ALA A 65 -4.77 13.14 -19.17
N VAL A 66 -5.34 12.65 -18.06
CA VAL A 66 -5.98 11.34 -17.95
C VAL A 66 -7.45 11.46 -17.55
N GLN A 67 -8.05 12.66 -17.54
CA GLN A 67 -9.39 12.87 -16.99
C GLN A 67 -10.46 12.04 -17.71
N ASN A 68 -10.33 11.90 -19.03
CA ASN A 68 -11.24 11.08 -19.85
C ASN A 68 -11.09 9.58 -19.59
N GLU A 69 -10.07 9.19 -18.83
CA GLU A 69 -9.75 7.83 -18.44
C GLU A 69 -10.17 7.52 -16.99
N LEU A 70 -10.63 8.52 -16.23
CA LEU A 70 -10.97 8.36 -14.81
C LEU A 70 -12.47 8.14 -14.58
N TYR A 71 -12.99 7.05 -15.13
CA TYR A 71 -14.37 6.60 -14.96
C TYR A 71 -14.40 5.13 -14.50
N ASP A 72 -15.52 4.69 -13.92
CA ASP A 72 -15.70 3.35 -13.37
C ASP A 72 -14.57 2.92 -12.41
N ILE A 73 -13.96 3.88 -11.72
CA ILE A 73 -12.88 3.61 -10.76
C ILE A 73 -13.41 2.72 -9.64
N ARG A 74 -12.69 1.65 -9.32
CA ARG A 74 -12.95 0.75 -8.20
C ARG A 74 -12.17 1.18 -6.96
N THR A 75 -10.86 1.41 -7.13
CA THR A 75 -9.91 1.71 -6.05
C THR A 75 -8.88 2.73 -6.52
N VAL A 76 -8.34 3.53 -5.60
CA VAL A 76 -7.22 4.43 -5.84
C VAL A 76 -6.13 4.14 -4.81
N GLY A 77 -4.90 3.92 -5.28
CA GLY A 77 -3.69 3.94 -4.50
C GLY A 77 -2.95 5.27 -4.68
N ALA A 78 -2.11 5.63 -3.72
CA ALA A 78 -1.32 6.85 -3.79
C ALA A 78 0.10 6.66 -3.26
N THR A 79 1.05 7.39 -3.83
CA THR A 79 2.36 7.67 -3.26
C THR A 79 2.35 9.11 -2.71
N THR A 80 3.50 9.62 -2.24
CA THR A 80 3.59 11.04 -1.83
C THR A 80 3.41 12.01 -3.01
N PHE A 81 3.62 11.54 -4.24
CA PHE A 81 3.76 12.40 -5.42
C PHE A 81 2.93 11.95 -6.64
N ALA A 82 2.22 10.83 -6.55
CA ALA A 82 1.46 10.26 -7.65
C ALA A 82 0.27 9.44 -7.15
N PHE A 83 -0.65 9.16 -8.06
CA PHE A 83 -1.81 8.29 -7.84
C PHE A 83 -1.85 7.20 -8.90
N ALA A 84 -2.49 6.09 -8.52
CA ALA A 84 -2.82 5.00 -9.41
C ALA A 84 -4.26 4.54 -9.15
N ALA A 85 -5.14 4.65 -10.14
CA ALA A 85 -6.52 4.23 -10.06
C ALA A 85 -6.73 2.91 -10.81
N ILE A 86 -7.48 1.99 -10.20
CA ILE A 86 -7.90 0.73 -10.80
C ILE A 86 -9.36 0.87 -11.21
N ARG A 87 -9.67 0.67 -12.49
CA ARG A 87 -11.05 0.59 -12.99
C ARG A 87 -11.73 -0.73 -12.65
N SER A 88 -13.04 -0.76 -12.83
CA SER A 88 -13.87 -1.96 -12.63
C SER A 88 -13.53 -3.09 -13.61
N ASP A 89 -12.95 -2.78 -14.78
CA ASP A 89 -12.43 -3.74 -15.75
C ASP A 89 -11.00 -4.24 -15.42
N GLY A 90 -10.39 -3.74 -14.35
CA GLY A 90 -9.04 -4.09 -13.92
C GLY A 90 -7.91 -3.28 -14.55
N THR A 91 -8.21 -2.33 -15.46
CA THR A 91 -7.20 -1.42 -16.02
C THR A 91 -6.68 -0.45 -14.97
N VAL A 92 -5.41 -0.05 -15.10
CA VAL A 92 -4.75 0.87 -14.17
C VAL A 92 -4.36 2.15 -14.90
N ILE A 93 -4.65 3.28 -14.27
CA ILE A 93 -4.31 4.62 -14.74
C ILE A 93 -3.44 5.27 -13.67
N ALA A 94 -2.24 5.70 -14.04
CA ALA A 94 -1.34 6.43 -13.14
C ALA A 94 -1.15 7.87 -13.60
N TRP A 95 -1.01 8.80 -12.65
CA TRP A 95 -0.72 10.20 -12.92
C TRP A 95 0.00 10.86 -11.74
N GLY A 96 0.62 12.01 -12.00
CA GLY A 96 1.47 12.74 -11.05
C GLY A 96 2.94 12.73 -11.48
N ASP A 97 3.85 12.78 -10.51
CA ASP A 97 5.29 12.77 -10.79
C ASP A 97 5.70 11.42 -11.40
N THR A 98 6.23 11.47 -12.63
CA THR A 98 6.58 10.29 -13.42
C THR A 98 7.68 9.44 -12.78
N GLU A 99 8.65 10.05 -12.10
CA GLU A 99 9.73 9.34 -11.41
C GLU A 99 9.29 8.74 -10.07
N LYS A 100 8.08 9.10 -9.61
CA LYS A 100 7.51 8.69 -8.31
C LYS A 100 6.19 7.91 -8.45
N GLY A 101 6.01 7.28 -9.60
CA GLY A 101 4.90 6.35 -9.87
C GLY A 101 3.75 6.91 -10.71
N GLY A 102 3.84 8.16 -11.18
CA GLY A 102 2.83 8.81 -12.01
C GLY A 102 2.84 8.39 -13.48
N PHE A 103 3.69 7.45 -13.87
CA PHE A 103 3.78 6.92 -15.23
C PHE A 103 4.06 5.41 -15.19
N ILE A 104 3.39 4.66 -16.04
CA ILE A 104 3.61 3.23 -16.28
C ILE A 104 4.12 3.09 -17.70
N ASP A 105 5.28 2.47 -17.88
CA ASP A 105 5.87 2.26 -19.20
C ASP A 105 5.20 1.08 -19.94
N ALA A 106 5.66 0.81 -21.17
CA ALA A 106 5.06 -0.23 -22.01
C ALA A 106 5.19 -1.64 -21.41
N ASP A 107 6.30 -1.92 -20.72
CA ASP A 107 6.54 -3.22 -20.10
C ASP A 107 5.64 -3.40 -18.87
N GLY A 108 5.50 -2.36 -18.04
CA GLY A 108 4.55 -2.33 -16.93
C GLY A 108 3.10 -2.50 -17.39
N LEU A 109 2.68 -1.79 -18.45
CA LEU A 109 1.35 -1.93 -19.05
C LEU A 109 1.10 -3.35 -19.60
N SER A 110 2.10 -3.96 -20.23
CA SER A 110 2.04 -5.35 -20.69
C SER A 110 1.87 -6.32 -19.51
N GLY A 111 2.62 -6.11 -18.42
CA GLY A 111 2.56 -6.93 -17.22
C GLY A 111 1.19 -6.89 -16.52
N ILE A 112 0.48 -5.76 -16.58
CA ILE A 112 -0.84 -5.60 -15.97
C ILE A 112 -2.02 -5.75 -16.95
N ALA A 113 -1.76 -6.12 -18.21
CA ALA A 113 -2.79 -6.21 -19.25
C ALA A 113 -3.91 -7.23 -18.92
N GLY A 114 -3.62 -8.23 -18.08
CA GLY A 114 -4.59 -9.21 -17.58
C GLY A 114 -5.50 -8.69 -16.46
N GLY A 115 -5.36 -7.43 -16.07
CA GLY A 115 -6.12 -6.78 -15.00
C GLY A 115 -5.46 -6.90 -13.61
N VAL A 116 -5.78 -5.95 -12.75
CA VAL A 116 -5.18 -5.76 -11.43
C VAL A 116 -6.21 -5.87 -10.31
N SER A 117 -5.88 -6.64 -9.27
CA SER A 117 -6.72 -6.86 -8.09
C SER A 117 -6.49 -5.82 -7.00
N SER A 118 -5.25 -5.35 -6.82
CA SER A 118 -4.89 -4.31 -5.86
C SER A 118 -3.65 -3.54 -6.31
N VAL A 119 -3.52 -2.30 -5.83
CA VAL A 119 -2.34 -1.45 -5.99
C VAL A 119 -1.99 -0.89 -4.63
N VAL A 120 -0.71 -1.01 -4.27
CA VAL A 120 -0.15 -0.51 -3.01
C VAL A 120 1.01 0.41 -3.34
N GLY A 121 1.12 1.53 -2.62
CA GLY A 121 2.18 2.51 -2.81
C GLY A 121 3.12 2.57 -1.61
N THR A 122 4.42 2.73 -1.88
CA THR A 122 5.39 3.30 -0.93
C THR A 122 5.34 4.82 -1.03
N MET A 123 6.31 5.54 -0.45
CA MET A 123 6.38 7.00 -0.63
C MET A 123 6.57 7.42 -2.09
N THR A 124 7.16 6.58 -2.93
CA THR A 124 7.62 6.96 -4.29
C THR A 124 7.54 5.85 -5.34
N ALA A 125 6.99 4.68 -5.02
CA ALA A 125 6.80 3.58 -5.96
C ALA A 125 5.45 2.89 -5.74
N PHE A 126 5.00 2.13 -6.73
CA PHE A 126 3.80 1.31 -6.65
C PHE A 126 4.13 -0.15 -6.93
N ALA A 127 3.32 -1.03 -6.35
CA ALA A 127 3.24 -2.44 -6.71
C ALA A 127 1.77 -2.83 -6.93
N ALA A 128 1.49 -3.43 -8.08
CA ALA A 128 0.20 -3.98 -8.45
C ALA A 128 0.21 -5.51 -8.32
N VAL A 129 -0.82 -6.08 -7.70
CA VAL A 129 -1.09 -7.51 -7.75
C VAL A 129 -2.04 -7.78 -8.92
N THR A 130 -1.62 -8.60 -9.88
CA THR A 130 -2.43 -8.93 -11.05
C THR A 130 -3.51 -9.96 -10.70
N LEU A 131 -4.57 -10.05 -11.51
CA LEU A 131 -5.60 -11.09 -11.36
C LEU A 131 -5.05 -12.51 -11.57
N ALA A 132 -3.88 -12.64 -12.21
CA ALA A 132 -3.15 -13.90 -12.35
C ALA A 132 -2.26 -14.23 -11.13
N GLY A 133 -2.26 -13.39 -10.09
CA GLY A 133 -1.45 -13.56 -8.88
C GLY A 133 0.03 -13.20 -9.05
N GLY A 134 0.38 -12.41 -10.06
CA GLY A 134 1.72 -11.86 -10.23
C GLY A 134 1.86 -10.44 -9.66
N VAL A 135 3.07 -9.91 -9.61
CA VAL A 135 3.35 -8.52 -9.20
C VAL A 135 4.02 -7.75 -10.32
N VAL A 136 3.57 -6.51 -10.53
CA VAL A 136 4.25 -5.52 -11.36
C VAL A 136 4.53 -4.30 -10.50
N ALA A 137 5.78 -3.84 -10.47
CA ALA A 137 6.16 -2.63 -9.77
C ALA A 137 6.58 -1.54 -10.76
N TRP A 138 6.42 -0.27 -10.35
CA TRP A 138 6.89 0.88 -11.11
C TRP A 138 7.13 2.09 -10.20
N GLY A 139 7.80 3.11 -10.73
CA GLY A 139 8.17 4.33 -9.99
C GLY A 139 9.64 4.28 -9.58
N ASN A 140 9.95 4.74 -8.37
CA ASN A 140 11.35 4.86 -7.94
C ASN A 140 11.97 3.49 -7.58
N ASP A 141 13.00 3.07 -8.32
CA ASP A 141 13.69 1.79 -8.11
C ASP A 141 14.17 1.56 -6.68
N MET A 142 14.75 2.59 -6.04
CA MET A 142 15.25 2.47 -4.66
C MET A 142 14.13 2.23 -3.64
N ALA A 143 12.90 2.64 -3.94
CA ALA A 143 11.72 2.42 -3.12
C ALA A 143 10.89 1.20 -3.56
N GLY A 144 11.47 0.32 -4.38
CA GLY A 144 10.82 -0.91 -4.85
C GLY A 144 10.03 -0.76 -6.15
N GLY A 145 10.29 0.27 -6.94
CA GLY A 145 9.72 0.44 -8.29
C GLY A 145 10.20 -0.60 -9.30
N ASP A 146 11.22 -1.40 -8.95
CA ASP A 146 11.67 -2.57 -9.70
C ASP A 146 11.79 -3.77 -8.75
N VAL A 147 11.25 -4.92 -9.18
CA VAL A 147 11.33 -6.20 -8.46
C VAL A 147 12.63 -6.95 -8.76
N GLY A 148 13.40 -6.51 -9.76
CA GLY A 148 14.73 -6.99 -10.08
C GLY A 148 14.79 -8.52 -10.28
N THR A 149 15.71 -9.17 -9.58
CA THR A 149 15.95 -10.61 -9.69
C THR A 149 14.78 -11.48 -9.23
N ASP A 150 13.82 -10.91 -8.48
CA ASP A 150 12.67 -11.64 -7.95
C ASP A 150 11.47 -11.66 -8.89
N ALA A 151 11.56 -11.03 -10.08
CA ALA A 151 10.49 -11.03 -11.09
C ALA A 151 9.94 -12.43 -11.38
N GLY A 152 10.81 -13.45 -11.48
CA GLY A 152 10.38 -14.84 -11.69
C GLY A 152 9.63 -15.44 -10.50
N ASN A 153 10.06 -15.10 -9.28
CA ASN A 153 9.43 -15.58 -8.05
C ASN A 153 8.11 -14.85 -7.74
N LEU A 154 7.92 -13.66 -8.32
CA LEU A 154 6.74 -12.80 -8.19
C LEU A 154 5.78 -12.90 -9.40
N ALA A 155 6.03 -13.81 -10.34
CA ALA A 155 5.20 -13.95 -11.54
C ALA A 155 3.81 -14.59 -11.27
N SER A 156 3.65 -15.31 -10.16
CA SER A 156 2.40 -15.97 -9.77
C SER A 156 2.37 -16.33 -8.28
N GLY A 157 1.19 -16.65 -7.77
CA GLY A 157 0.97 -17.13 -6.39
C GLY A 157 1.04 -16.03 -5.32
N VAL A 158 1.11 -14.75 -5.70
CA VAL A 158 1.04 -13.63 -4.74
C VAL A 158 -0.42 -13.38 -4.36
N LEU A 159 -0.68 -13.40 -3.05
CA LEU A 159 -2.00 -13.14 -2.47
C LEU A 159 -2.15 -11.67 -2.08
N GLU A 160 -1.11 -11.11 -1.49
CA GLU A 160 -1.13 -9.76 -0.93
C GLU A 160 0.26 -9.13 -1.03
N VAL A 161 0.29 -7.80 -1.16
CA VAL A 161 1.50 -6.98 -1.04
C VAL A 161 1.27 -5.95 0.03
N VAL A 162 2.21 -5.83 0.96
CA VAL A 162 2.23 -4.83 2.03
C VAL A 162 3.43 -3.90 1.81
N ALA A 163 3.30 -2.62 2.15
CA ALA A 163 4.35 -1.63 1.95
C ALA A 163 4.77 -0.95 3.25
N THR A 164 6.06 -0.65 3.35
CA THR A 164 6.62 0.37 4.23
C THR A 164 6.75 1.69 3.45
N ASP A 165 7.42 2.70 4.00
CA ASP A 165 7.68 3.95 3.27
C ASP A 165 8.59 3.74 2.03
N TYR A 166 9.40 2.68 1.99
CA TYR A 166 10.43 2.47 0.96
C TYR A 166 10.63 1.01 0.50
N ALA A 167 9.83 0.07 0.98
CA ALA A 167 9.95 -1.33 0.60
C ALA A 167 8.57 -2.00 0.53
N PHE A 168 8.55 -3.14 -0.13
CA PHE A 168 7.37 -4.00 -0.23
C PHE A 168 7.68 -5.40 0.28
N ALA A 169 6.64 -6.09 0.74
CA ALA A 169 6.65 -7.51 1.05
C ALA A 169 5.43 -8.18 0.42
N ALA A 170 5.65 -9.20 -0.41
CA ALA A 170 4.61 -10.04 -0.99
C ALA A 170 4.42 -11.30 -0.15
N LEU A 171 3.18 -11.55 0.27
CA LEU A 171 2.75 -12.83 0.85
C LEU A 171 2.25 -13.75 -0.28
N LYS A 172 2.81 -14.95 -0.35
CA LYS A 172 2.45 -15.95 -1.34
C LYS A 172 1.48 -17.02 -0.81
N ASP A 173 0.81 -17.71 -1.72
CA ASP A 173 -0.16 -18.77 -1.44
C ASP A 173 0.45 -20.04 -0.83
N ASP A 174 1.75 -20.26 -1.04
CA ASP A 174 2.56 -21.26 -0.35
C ASP A 174 3.02 -20.83 1.06
N GLY A 175 2.65 -19.62 1.49
CA GLY A 175 3.02 -19.04 2.78
C GLY A 175 4.46 -18.54 2.86
N SER A 176 5.17 -18.43 1.73
CA SER A 176 6.47 -17.76 1.66
C SER A 176 6.31 -16.24 1.51
N VAL A 177 7.39 -15.51 1.81
CA VAL A 177 7.44 -14.05 1.72
C VAL A 177 8.63 -13.63 0.86
N ILE A 178 8.38 -12.68 -0.05
CA ILE A 178 9.42 -12.04 -0.85
C ILE A 178 9.37 -10.54 -0.55
N ALA A 179 10.50 -9.95 -0.17
CA ALA A 179 10.60 -8.50 0.06
C ALA A 179 11.57 -7.87 -0.93
N TRP A 180 11.29 -6.63 -1.34
CA TRP A 180 12.14 -5.87 -2.25
C TRP A 180 12.04 -4.36 -1.95
N GLY A 181 12.94 -3.57 -2.57
CA GLY A 181 13.09 -2.15 -2.33
C GLY A 181 14.22 -1.83 -1.35
N TRP A 182 14.08 -0.77 -0.55
CA TRP A 182 15.17 -0.31 0.30
C TRP A 182 15.44 -1.26 1.46
N ALA A 183 16.63 -1.88 1.50
CA ALA A 183 16.96 -2.91 2.48
C ALA A 183 16.81 -2.46 3.95
N PRO A 184 17.27 -1.27 4.39
CA PRO A 184 17.04 -0.79 5.76
C PRO A 184 15.56 -0.56 6.12
N GLY A 185 14.69 -0.40 5.11
CA GLY A 185 13.25 -0.27 5.27
C GLY A 185 12.49 -1.61 5.18
N GLY A 186 13.21 -2.73 5.19
CA GLY A 186 12.62 -4.08 5.13
C GLY A 186 12.66 -4.74 3.74
N GLY A 187 13.29 -4.13 2.74
CA GLY A 187 13.41 -4.68 1.38
C GLY A 187 14.38 -5.86 1.23
N ASN A 188 14.89 -6.43 2.33
CA ASN A 188 15.76 -7.59 2.34
C ASN A 188 15.40 -8.51 3.54
N THR A 189 15.16 -9.79 3.26
CA THR A 189 14.79 -10.82 4.25
C THR A 189 15.87 -11.87 4.49
N ALA A 190 17.08 -11.73 3.93
CA ALA A 190 18.12 -12.75 3.98
C ALA A 190 18.43 -13.24 5.41
N ASP A 191 18.45 -12.34 6.38
CA ASP A 191 18.78 -12.65 7.78
C ASP A 191 17.66 -13.39 8.52
N VAL A 192 16.43 -13.33 8.01
CA VAL A 192 15.23 -13.96 8.61
C VAL A 192 14.59 -15.03 7.71
N ALA A 193 15.23 -15.36 6.58
CA ALA A 193 14.65 -16.18 5.52
C ALA A 193 14.23 -17.58 6.01
N SER A 194 14.96 -18.17 6.96
CA SER A 194 14.64 -19.48 7.54
C SER A 194 13.40 -19.47 8.46
N GLU A 195 12.91 -18.30 8.83
CA GLU A 195 11.76 -18.11 9.72
C GLU A 195 10.48 -17.68 8.97
N LEU A 196 10.61 -17.22 7.71
CA LEU A 196 9.53 -16.74 6.85
C LEU A 196 8.92 -17.86 6.00
N TYR A 197 8.21 -18.78 6.64
CA TYR A 197 7.46 -19.86 5.99
C TYR A 197 6.11 -20.05 6.66
N SER A 198 5.10 -20.58 5.95
CA SER A 198 3.73 -20.74 6.47
C SER A 198 3.16 -19.44 7.06
N ILE A 199 3.55 -18.30 6.48
CA ILE A 199 3.05 -16.99 6.87
C ILE A 199 1.59 -16.88 6.45
N THR A 200 0.80 -16.29 7.34
CA THR A 200 -0.65 -16.10 7.15
C THR A 200 -1.05 -14.63 7.11
N ASP A 201 -0.21 -13.74 7.64
CA ASP A 201 -0.49 -12.30 7.72
C ASP A 201 0.82 -11.51 7.78
N ILE A 202 0.82 -10.30 7.23
CA ILE A 202 1.96 -9.37 7.27
C ILE A 202 1.41 -7.97 7.55
N VAL A 203 2.03 -7.27 8.51
CA VAL A 203 1.76 -5.85 8.76
C VAL A 203 3.05 -5.05 8.69
N ALA A 204 2.93 -3.75 8.44
CA ALA A 204 4.07 -2.86 8.28
C ALA A 204 3.96 -1.61 9.14
N THR A 205 5.09 -1.18 9.69
CA THR A 205 5.31 0.20 10.14
C THR A 205 5.90 1.00 8.98
N HIS A 206 6.34 2.23 9.24
CA HIS A 206 6.99 3.05 8.21
C HIS A 206 8.29 2.45 7.64
N ASN A 207 9.02 1.59 8.37
CA ASN A 207 10.30 1.03 7.90
C ASN A 207 10.59 -0.41 8.38
N ALA A 208 9.59 -1.12 8.90
CA ALA A 208 9.72 -2.50 9.31
C ALA A 208 8.46 -3.29 8.96
N PHE A 209 8.60 -4.60 8.86
CA PHE A 209 7.50 -5.54 8.70
C PHE A 209 7.46 -6.51 9.88
N ALA A 210 6.28 -7.04 10.16
CA ALA A 210 6.08 -8.18 11.04
C ALA A 210 5.19 -9.20 10.33
N ALA A 211 5.61 -10.47 10.31
CA ALA A 211 4.89 -11.57 9.73
C ALA A 211 4.39 -12.54 10.82
N LEU A 212 3.12 -12.92 10.73
CA LEU A 212 2.50 -13.94 11.57
C LEU A 212 2.49 -15.27 10.84
N ARG A 213 3.04 -16.29 11.48
CA ARG A 213 3.04 -17.66 11.00
C ARG A 213 1.82 -18.43 11.50
N SER A 214 1.40 -19.45 10.76
CA SER A 214 0.21 -20.25 11.08
C SER A 214 0.26 -20.97 12.45
N ASP A 215 1.45 -21.18 13.01
CA ASP A 215 1.65 -21.75 14.34
C ASP A 215 1.62 -20.69 15.47
N GLY A 216 1.32 -19.43 15.13
CA GLY A 216 1.25 -18.32 16.06
C GLY A 216 2.60 -17.69 16.40
N ALA A 217 3.68 -18.03 15.66
CA ALA A 217 4.96 -17.35 15.77
C ALA A 217 4.95 -16.01 15.02
N VAL A 218 5.67 -15.00 15.52
CA VAL A 218 5.86 -13.72 14.84
C VAL A 218 7.34 -13.45 14.61
N LYS A 219 7.68 -13.04 13.39
CA LYS A 219 9.01 -12.54 13.05
C LYS A 219 8.92 -11.15 12.44
N ALA A 220 9.76 -10.24 12.90
CA ALA A 220 9.93 -8.93 12.30
C ALA A 220 11.27 -8.80 11.56
N TRP A 221 11.33 -7.86 10.63
CA TRP A 221 12.55 -7.44 9.94
C TRP A 221 12.43 -5.99 9.47
N GLY A 222 13.56 -5.41 9.06
CA GLY A 222 13.67 -4.00 8.67
C GLY A 222 14.32 -3.18 9.78
N SER A 223 13.87 -1.95 10.00
CA SER A 223 14.53 -1.05 10.94
C SER A 223 14.20 -1.37 12.41
N ASP A 224 15.23 -1.70 13.18
CA ASP A 224 15.13 -2.02 14.62
C ASP A 224 14.43 -0.93 15.43
N SER A 225 14.67 0.35 15.10
CA SER A 225 14.11 1.49 15.82
C SER A 225 12.59 1.64 15.69
N VAL A 226 11.96 0.88 14.79
CA VAL A 226 10.50 0.84 14.60
C VAL A 226 9.95 -0.58 14.65
N GLY A 227 10.62 -1.46 15.40
CA GLY A 227 10.14 -2.82 15.70
C GLY A 227 10.59 -3.90 14.72
N GLY A 228 11.64 -3.65 13.92
CA GLY A 228 12.23 -4.62 13.00
C GLY A 228 12.97 -5.79 13.67
N ASP A 229 13.17 -5.76 14.99
CA ASP A 229 13.80 -6.85 15.75
C ASP A 229 12.85 -7.39 16.84
N THR A 230 12.60 -8.71 16.80
CA THR A 230 11.80 -9.43 17.81
C THR A 230 12.65 -10.31 18.75
N SER A 231 13.97 -10.32 18.62
CA SER A 231 14.87 -11.22 19.38
C SER A 231 14.78 -11.05 20.90
N GLY A 232 14.45 -9.84 21.37
CA GLY A 232 14.24 -9.51 22.78
C GLY A 232 12.79 -9.54 23.25
N VAL A 233 11.82 -9.83 22.37
CA VAL A 233 10.39 -9.70 22.65
C VAL A 233 9.82 -11.05 23.10
N VAL A 234 9.36 -11.11 24.36
CA VAL A 234 8.82 -12.34 24.95
C VAL A 234 7.36 -12.54 24.56
N GLY A 235 6.99 -13.77 24.21
CA GLY A 235 5.58 -14.16 23.96
C GLY A 235 5.17 -14.18 22.49
N LEU A 236 6.12 -14.09 21.56
CA LEU A 236 5.90 -14.12 20.12
C LEU A 236 6.18 -15.49 19.46
N ASP A 237 6.54 -16.53 20.22
CA ASP A 237 7.06 -17.78 19.63
C ASP A 237 6.00 -18.73 19.06
N ASN A 238 4.77 -18.74 19.59
CA ASN A 238 3.69 -19.67 19.20
C ASN A 238 2.32 -19.35 19.84
N ASN A 239 2.09 -18.10 20.25
CA ASN A 239 0.91 -17.72 21.03
C ASN A 239 0.17 -16.53 20.41
N VAL A 240 0.57 -16.05 19.24
CA VAL A 240 -0.04 -14.89 18.60
C VAL A 240 -1.19 -15.31 17.70
N ARG A 241 -2.31 -14.60 17.82
CA ARG A 241 -3.51 -14.81 17.01
C ARG A 241 -3.61 -13.81 15.86
N THR A 242 -3.20 -12.56 16.09
CA THR A 242 -3.28 -11.47 15.12
C THR A 242 -2.26 -10.40 15.48
N ILE A 243 -1.77 -9.70 14.47
CA ILE A 243 -0.80 -8.62 14.60
C ILE A 243 -1.38 -7.33 14.01
N TYR A 244 -1.00 -6.21 14.59
CA TYR A 244 -1.39 -4.87 14.18
C TYR A 244 -0.16 -3.98 14.17
N ALA A 245 -0.18 -2.94 13.34
CA ALA A 245 0.87 -1.95 13.27
C ALA A 245 0.31 -0.54 13.54
N SER A 246 1.10 0.25 14.25
CA SER A 246 1.02 1.69 14.26
C SER A 246 2.05 2.25 13.27
N ARG A 247 2.26 3.56 13.30
CA ARG A 247 3.27 4.21 12.47
C ARG A 247 4.68 3.65 12.67
N LYS A 248 5.03 3.29 13.90
CA LYS A 248 6.40 2.92 14.32
C LYS A 248 6.47 1.81 15.37
N ALA A 249 5.35 1.20 15.70
CA ALA A 249 5.30 0.10 16.66
C ALA A 249 4.35 -0.98 16.17
N PHE A 250 4.49 -2.18 16.73
CA PHE A 250 3.63 -3.31 16.47
C PHE A 250 2.97 -3.76 17.76
N VAL A 251 1.82 -4.42 17.60
CA VAL A 251 1.06 -5.01 18.69
C VAL A 251 0.56 -6.39 18.26
N ALA A 252 0.78 -7.39 19.11
CA ALA A 252 0.28 -8.75 18.94
C ALA A 252 -0.81 -9.03 19.98
N HIS A 253 -1.95 -9.56 19.53
CA HIS A 253 -2.99 -10.11 20.41
C HIS A 253 -2.84 -11.64 20.45
N THR A 254 -2.77 -12.18 21.66
CA THR A 254 -2.43 -13.60 21.88
C THR A 254 -3.65 -14.49 22.09
N TYR A 255 -3.47 -15.82 21.93
CA TYR A 255 -4.49 -16.80 22.29
C TYR A 255 -4.80 -16.81 23.79
N SER A 256 -3.84 -16.40 24.63
CA SER A 256 -4.05 -16.16 26.07
C SER A 256 -4.79 -14.85 26.39
N ASN A 257 -5.28 -14.13 25.37
CA ASN A 257 -5.98 -12.86 25.50
C ASN A 257 -5.14 -11.76 26.18
N THR A 258 -3.83 -11.81 25.97
CA THR A 258 -2.88 -10.76 26.35
C THR A 258 -2.45 -9.95 25.14
N VAL A 259 -1.78 -8.83 25.38
CA VAL A 259 -1.21 -7.97 24.36
C VAL A 259 0.29 -7.89 24.56
N VAL A 260 1.05 -8.05 23.49
CA VAL A 260 2.51 -7.83 23.45
C VAL A 260 2.76 -6.69 22.48
N ALA A 261 3.45 -5.65 22.91
CA ALA A 261 3.81 -4.51 22.07
C ALA A 261 5.34 -4.44 21.92
N TRP A 262 5.82 -3.95 20.79
CA TRP A 262 7.25 -3.70 20.55
C TRP A 262 7.45 -2.62 19.49
N GLY A 263 8.65 -2.03 19.45
CA GLY A 263 8.99 -0.91 18.55
C GLY A 263 9.13 0.41 19.29
N ASP A 264 8.88 1.53 18.61
CA ASP A 264 9.09 2.87 19.16
C ASP A 264 8.07 3.17 20.29
N SER A 265 8.56 3.48 21.50
CA SER A 265 7.73 3.70 22.69
C SER A 265 6.87 4.96 22.62
N ASP A 266 7.25 5.97 21.83
CA ASP A 266 6.42 7.16 21.60
C ASP A 266 5.20 6.86 20.70
N TRP A 267 5.15 5.67 20.09
CA TRP A 267 4.14 5.26 19.11
C TRP A 267 3.43 3.96 19.48
N GLY A 268 3.50 3.56 20.76
CA GLY A 268 2.80 2.40 21.30
C GLY A 268 3.64 1.13 21.42
N GLY A 269 4.96 1.22 21.24
CA GLY A 269 5.91 0.17 21.62
C GLY A 269 6.16 0.11 23.13
N ASP A 270 6.90 -0.92 23.56
CA ASP A 270 7.37 -1.12 24.95
C ASP A 270 8.72 -0.42 25.19
#